data_AF-A0A9Q3DGH1-F1
#
_entry.id   AF-A0A9Q3DGH1-F1
#
_cell.length_a   1.000
_cell.length_b   1.000
_cell.length_c   1.000
_cell.angle_alpha   90.00
_cell.angle_beta   90.00
_cell.angle_gamma   90.00
#
_symmetry.space_group_name_H-M   'P 1'
#
loop_
_entity.id
_entity.type
_entity.pdbx_description
1 polymer ?
#
loop_
_entity_poly.entity_id
_entity_poly.type
_entity_poly.pdbx_seq_one_letter_code
_entity_poly.pdbx_strand_id
1 'polypeptide(L)'
;MKESCHVSFDIADFRSLMSRIGDWGEIAYINVYRRGLASRILDQLASYPGNFYTLQELMDITLELDTRYHERQKEKGSHQQKKPPVTGSNSSRPPQDSP
;
A
#
# COMPACT_ATOMS: atom_id res chain seq x y z
N MET A 1 -1.06 -12.47 10.04
CA MET A 1 -1.23 -12.66 8.58
C MET A 1 -0.63 -11.45 7.90
N LYS A 2 0.15 -11.67 6.84
CA LYS A 2 0.92 -10.61 6.19
C LYS A 2 -0.07 -9.76 5.38
N GLU A 3 -0.24 -8.50 5.76
CA GLU A 3 -1.05 -7.47 5.09
C GLU A 3 -0.43 -7.14 3.72
N SER A 4 -0.37 -8.12 2.83
CA SER A 4 0.16 -8.03 1.48
C SER A 4 -0.93 -8.38 0.45
N CYS A 5 -2.20 -8.32 0.83
CA CYS A 5 -3.29 -8.33 -0.14
C CYS A 5 -3.21 -7.03 -0.93
N HIS A 6 -2.62 -7.11 -2.12
CA HIS A 6 -2.72 -6.04 -3.10
C HIS A 6 -4.16 -5.98 -3.59
N VAL A 7 -4.70 -4.77 -3.70
CA VAL A 7 -6.04 -4.50 -4.24
C VAL A 7 -6.24 -5.14 -5.63
N SER A 8 -5.15 -5.41 -6.36
CA SER A 8 -5.17 -6.14 -7.63
C SER A 8 -5.76 -7.55 -7.55
N PHE A 9 -5.51 -8.29 -6.45
CA PHE A 9 -6.09 -9.63 -6.26
C PHE A 9 -7.59 -9.53 -5.98
N ASP A 10 -7.99 -8.58 -5.13
CA ASP A 10 -9.39 -8.34 -4.79
C ASP A 10 -10.20 -7.91 -6.04
N ILE A 11 -9.60 -7.11 -6.93
CA ILE A 11 -10.21 -6.75 -8.22
C ILE A 11 -10.41 -7.98 -9.11
N ALA A 12 -9.41 -8.85 -9.22
CA ALA A 12 -9.51 -10.05 -10.05
C ALA A 12 -10.61 -11.00 -9.54
N ASP A 13 -10.66 -11.23 -8.23
CA ASP A 13 -11.71 -12.04 -7.60
C ASP A 13 -13.09 -11.39 -7.76
N PHE A 14 -13.19 -10.08 -7.61
CA PHE A 14 -14.44 -9.35 -7.81
C PHE A 14 -14.95 -9.46 -9.24
N ARG A 15 -14.09 -9.35 -10.25
CA ARG A 15 -14.46 -9.53 -11.67
C ARG A 15 -14.91 -10.97 -11.96
N SER A 16 -14.24 -11.96 -11.35
CA SER A 16 -14.65 -13.37 -11.44
C SER A 16 -16.04 -13.59 -10.83
N LEU A 17 -16.31 -13.00 -9.66
CA LEU A 17 -17.64 -13.02 -9.02
C LEU A 17 -18.70 -12.32 -9.87
N MET A 18 -18.38 -11.14 -10.41
CA MET A 18 -19.27 -10.38 -11.30
C MET A 18 -19.71 -11.22 -12.50
N SER A 19 -18.76 -11.91 -13.15
CA SER A 19 -19.03 -12.81 -14.27
C SER A 19 -19.86 -14.03 -13.90
N ARG A 20 -19.81 -14.49 -12.64
CA ARG A 20 -20.56 -15.66 -12.16
C ARG A 20 -21.98 -15.33 -11.72
N ILE A 21 -22.20 -14.13 -11.19
CA ILE A 21 -23.51 -13.72 -10.66
C ILE A 21 -24.44 -13.28 -11.80
N GLY A 22 -23.94 -12.51 -12.77
CA GLY A 22 -24.71 -12.02 -13.92
C GLY A 22 -25.79 -10.98 -13.60
N ASP A 23 -26.00 -10.04 -14.53
CA ASP A 23 -27.14 -9.10 -14.62
C ASP A 23 -27.41 -8.16 -13.41
N TRP A 24 -26.41 -7.75 -12.64
CA TRP A 24 -26.61 -6.60 -11.74
C TRP A 24 -26.35 -5.29 -12.47
N GLY A 25 -27.12 -4.25 -12.15
CA GLY A 25 -26.83 -2.91 -12.62
C GLY A 25 -25.47 -2.43 -12.12
N GLU A 26 -24.77 -1.60 -12.91
CA GLU A 26 -23.45 -1.08 -12.58
C GLU A 26 -23.41 -0.38 -11.21
N ILE A 27 -24.49 0.34 -10.87
CA ILE A 27 -24.68 1.00 -9.57
C ILE A 27 -24.67 -0.02 -8.41
N ALA A 28 -25.26 -1.20 -8.59
CA ALA A 28 -25.25 -2.24 -7.56
C ALA A 28 -23.83 -2.79 -7.35
N TYR A 29 -23.10 -3.04 -8.44
CA TYR A 29 -21.71 -3.48 -8.35
C TYR A 29 -20.81 -2.44 -7.67
N ILE A 30 -20.97 -1.15 -7.99
CA ILE A 30 -20.22 -0.06 -7.33
C ILE A 30 -20.47 -0.05 -5.82
N ASN A 31 -21.72 -0.20 -5.40
CA ASN A 31 -22.07 -0.22 -3.97
C ASN A 31 -21.48 -1.42 -3.23
N VAL A 32 -21.54 -2.61 -3.85
CA VAL A 32 -20.99 -3.84 -3.25
C VAL A 32 -19.46 -3.76 -3.20
N TYR A 33 -18.83 -3.29 -4.28
CA TYR A 33 -17.39 -3.11 -4.32
C TYR A 33 -16.92 -2.14 -3.23
N ARG A 34 -17.57 -0.97 -3.09
CA ARG A 34 -17.27 -0.01 -2.02
C ARG A 34 -17.37 -0.62 -0.61
N ARG A 35 -18.37 -1.46 -0.36
CA ARG A 35 -18.51 -2.13 0.95
C ARG A 35 -17.39 -3.13 1.24
N GLY A 36 -16.81 -3.72 0.21
CA GLY A 36 -15.71 -4.69 0.34
C GLY A 36 -14.33 -4.06 0.49
N LEU A 37 -14.18 -2.75 0.28
CA LEU A 37 -12.89 -2.07 0.35
C LEU A 37 -12.43 -1.86 1.79
N ALA A 38 -11.12 -1.88 1.99
CA ALA A 38 -10.50 -1.50 3.26
C ALA A 38 -10.81 -0.04 3.62
N SER A 39 -11.03 0.24 4.91
CA SER A 39 -11.31 1.60 5.41
C SER A 39 -10.30 2.63 4.90
N ARG A 40 -9.01 2.27 4.85
CA ARG A 40 -7.95 3.15 4.33
C ARG A 40 -8.25 3.65 2.91
N ILE A 41 -8.69 2.74 2.03
CA ILE A 41 -8.99 3.07 0.63
C ILE A 41 -10.26 3.91 0.57
N LEU A 42 -11.26 3.64 1.43
CA LEU A 42 -12.48 4.43 1.55
C LEU A 42 -12.20 5.88 2.00
N ASP A 43 -11.33 6.08 2.98
CA ASP A 43 -10.89 7.41 3.42
C ASP A 43 -10.19 8.17 2.28
N GLN A 44 -9.33 7.49 1.51
CA GLN A 44 -8.65 8.10 0.37
C GLN A 44 -9.62 8.42 -0.79
N LEU A 45 -10.60 7.56 -1.04
CA LEU A 45 -11.68 7.79 -2.00
C LEU A 45 -12.55 8.99 -1.60
N ALA A 46 -12.84 9.16 -0.31
CA ALA A 46 -13.62 10.30 0.19
C ALA A 46 -12.90 11.64 0.02
N SER A 47 -11.56 11.63 0.04
CA SER A 47 -10.72 12.80 -0.17
C SER A 47 -10.36 13.02 -1.65
N TYR A 48 -10.71 12.09 -2.54
CA TYR A 48 -10.40 12.18 -3.95
C TYR A 48 -11.31 13.20 -4.64
N PRO A 49 -10.78 14.23 -5.33
CA PRO A 49 -11.57 15.32 -5.91
C PRO A 49 -12.32 14.95 -7.20
N GLY A 50 -12.27 13.68 -7.62
CA GLY A 50 -12.93 13.18 -8.82
C GLY A 50 -14.20 12.37 -8.53
N ASN A 51 -15.17 12.47 -9.43
CA ASN A 51 -16.32 11.57 -9.44
C ASN A 51 -15.99 10.31 -10.24
N PHE A 52 -16.48 9.16 -9.77
CA PHE A 52 -16.38 7.88 -10.47
C PHE A 52 -17.76 7.55 -10.99
N TYR A 53 -17.92 7.51 -12.32
CA TYR A 53 -19.21 7.23 -12.95
C TYR A 53 -19.35 5.76 -13.32
N THR A 54 -18.22 5.08 -13.50
CA THR A 54 -18.16 3.66 -13.87
C THR A 54 -17.50 2.81 -12.80
N LEU A 55 -17.85 1.54 -12.77
CA LEU A 55 -17.20 0.55 -11.91
C LEU A 55 -15.71 0.40 -12.25
N GLN A 56 -15.38 0.49 -13.55
CA GLN A 56 -14.02 0.38 -14.03
C GLN A 56 -13.13 1.52 -13.50
N GLU A 57 -13.58 2.78 -13.61
CA GLU A 57 -12.85 3.92 -13.05
C GLU A 57 -12.63 3.79 -11.55
N LEU A 58 -13.63 3.29 -10.82
CA LEU A 58 -13.50 3.07 -9.39
C LEU A 58 -12.40 2.05 -9.08
N MET A 59 -12.32 0.94 -9.85
CA MET A 59 -11.27 -0.07 -9.69
C MET A 59 -9.88 0.43 -10.06
N ASP A 60 -9.76 1.25 -11.11
CA ASP A 60 -8.48 1.81 -11.54
C ASP A 60 -7.94 2.80 -10.49
N ILE A 61 -8.81 3.62 -9.90
CA ILE A 61 -8.42 4.60 -8.87
C ILE A 61 -8.07 3.90 -7.55
N THR A 62 -8.82 2.87 -7.15
CA THR A 62 -8.44 2.09 -5.96
C THR A 62 -7.09 1.41 -6.14
N LEU A 63 -6.78 0.91 -7.33
CA LEU A 63 -5.47 0.33 -7.65
C LEU A 63 -4.35 1.39 -7.63
N GLU A 64 -4.59 2.58 -8.17
CA GLU A 64 -3.61 3.67 -8.13
C GLU A 64 -3.32 4.11 -6.68
N LEU A 65 -4.38 4.28 -5.86
CA LEU A 65 -4.25 4.65 -4.45
C LEU A 65 -3.48 3.60 -3.65
N ASP A 66 -3.71 2.32 -3.92
CA ASP A 66 -2.98 1.23 -3.27
C ASP A 66 -1.51 1.19 -3.69
N THR A 67 -1.25 1.36 -4.98
CA THR A 67 0.11 1.41 -5.53
C THR A 67 0.90 2.56 -4.93
N ARG A 68 0.37 3.79 -4.95
CA ARG A 68 1.02 4.97 -4.35
C ARG A 68 1.22 4.83 -2.84
N TYR A 69 0.33 4.13 -2.16
CA TYR A 69 0.51 3.85 -0.73
C TYR A 69 1.70 2.91 -0.51
N HIS A 70 1.78 1.80 -1.24
CA HIS A 70 2.90 0.86 -1.14
C HIS A 70 4.23 1.49 -1.57
N GLU A 71 4.25 2.36 -2.57
CA GLU A 71 5.44 3.14 -2.93
C GLU A 71 5.91 4.03 -1.78
N ARG A 72 5.00 4.81 -1.16
CA ARG A 72 5.32 5.62 0.01
C ARG A 72 5.78 4.79 1.22
N GLN A 73 5.23 3.60 1.41
CA GLN A 73 5.68 2.68 2.47
C GLN A 73 7.06 2.10 2.17
N LYS A 74 7.38 1.83 0.90
CA LYS A 74 8.74 1.42 0.47
C LYS A 74 9.77 2.53 0.66
N GLU A 75 9.41 3.79 0.40
CA GLU A 75 10.29 4.94 0.69
C GLU A 75 10.54 5.13 2.19
N LYS A 76 9.50 4.96 3.01
CA LYS A 76 9.62 5.02 4.48
C LYS A 76 10.39 3.82 5.06
N GLY A 77 10.26 2.64 4.46
CA GLY A 77 11.03 1.44 4.81
C GLY A 77 12.49 1.50 4.36
N SER A 78 12.79 2.24 3.28
CA SER A 78 14.17 2.46 2.82
C SER A 78 14.95 3.49 3.64
N HIS A 79 14.25 4.22 4.51
CA HIS A 79 14.84 5.05 5.57
C HIS A 79 14.94 4.33 6.93
N GLN A 80 14.84 3.00 6.97
CA GLN A 80 15.45 2.27 8.08
C GLN A 80 16.97 2.43 7.99
N GLN A 81 17.44 3.48 8.67
CA GLN A 81 18.77 3.65 9.24
C GLN A 81 19.83 2.73 8.61
N LYS A 82 20.40 3.14 7.47
CA LYS A 82 21.82 2.88 7.27
C LYS A 82 22.52 3.61 8.41
N LYS A 83 22.78 2.91 9.53
CA LYS A 83 23.74 3.36 10.53
C LYS A 83 24.97 3.81 9.73
N PRO A 84 25.49 5.03 9.93
CA PRO A 84 26.74 5.37 9.27
C PRO A 84 27.76 4.30 9.65
N PRO A 85 28.56 3.78 8.70
CA PRO A 85 29.70 2.97 9.09
C PRO A 85 30.52 3.86 10.04
N VAL A 86 30.70 3.43 11.29
CA VAL A 86 31.59 4.10 12.22
C VAL A 86 32.99 4.01 11.60
N THR A 87 33.36 5.06 10.89
CA THR A 87 34.71 5.33 10.44
C THR A 87 35.46 5.93 11.62
N GLY A 88 36.30 5.09 12.24
CA GLY A 88 37.50 5.51 12.95
C GLY A 88 37.32 5.95 14.40
N SER A 89 37.99 5.24 15.30
CA SER A 89 38.83 5.86 16.32
C SER A 89 39.86 4.84 16.80
N ASN A 90 41.08 4.96 16.26
CA ASN A 90 42.30 4.50 16.90
C ASN A 90 42.30 5.06 18.34
N SER A 91 42.23 4.18 19.34
CA SER A 91 42.70 4.51 20.69
C SER A 91 43.90 3.63 20.99
N SER A 92 45.05 4.28 20.91
CA SER A 92 46.37 3.78 21.21
C SER A 92 46.43 3.12 22.59
N ARG A 93 47.01 1.92 22.62
CA ARG A 93 47.50 1.23 23.81
C ARG A 93 48.56 2.12 24.49
N PRO A 94 48.44 2.47 25.79
CA PRO A 94 49.55 3.10 26.49
C PRO A 94 50.62 2.05 26.83
N PRO A 95 51.92 2.38 26.79
CA PRO A 95 52.96 1.51 27.30
C PRO A 95 52.89 1.49 28.83
N GLN A 96 52.83 0.30 29.43
CA GLN A 96 53.11 0.16 30.86
C GLN A 96 54.62 0.05 31.00
N ASP A 97 55.22 1.08 31.59
CA ASP A 97 56.58 1.05 32.10
C ASP A 97 56.62 1.71 33.49
N SER A 98 56.97 0.88 34.49
CA SER A 98 57.82 1.16 35.67
C SER A 98 57.35 2.11 36.78
N PRO A 99 57.89 2.06 38.02
CA PRO A 99 59.12 1.41 38.50
C PRO A 99 58.97 0.23 39.48
#